data_AF-A0A9D4EAV3-F1
#
_entry.id   AF-A0A9D4EAV3-F1
#
_cell.length_a   1.000
_cell.length_b   1.000
_cell.length_c   1.000
_cell.angle_alpha   90.00
_cell.angle_beta   90.00
_cell.angle_gamma   90.00
#
_symmetry.space_group_name_H-M   'P 1'
#
loop_
_entity.id
_entity.type
_entity.pdbx_description
1 polymer ?
#
loop_
_entity_poly.entity_id
_entity_poly.type
_entity_poly.pdbx_seq_one_letter_code
_entity_poly.pdbx_strand_id
1 'polypeptide(L)'
;MATAQQFGSTTNLCEKFLTDKNLIPLITETKDAATPCACAEYDMAQDAIFEKVGTCYEEWLLNDGVKQRCCYSENGKLLTGYSDNRFGIPGGIGFPMNEIHDSCCNNYSQSRCNAFYEITQKDDCQRHQDHLSAYSWGDPVIETVSNTAFSFNGHGEYVFLKSNNTLEIQARTDYLIANSTDSTIFTAFVFTTYPQRQSIHVIFNRTSMNLNLYDNKGNLKTNTSSTCNPRQPLMTEAYYVFCSNTTSALGFKITPQVKLSNINALVTIDKEFMNIKITYSKELANMTGLAGNVQDGFYVLPNGTKYSVNSSESLMFEYGEIWSLRNDPASSNFWYNLTGGDFNFYNNKSRPRFLENLLDKLEELFKDCNKSMISAFKNTCQNSWDNQTNKECMLTIARTCNTTLGKAIHEQVERQRYELQRKSNKPPTFMASMPNETTLIYKGNSSWIINLLDHVQDENRTGLRFEVAPNLDEIKIVGGVFNWTVGTALRRMNLSDNSIRFVVYDQFNMTDTHSVRIRYCGCEDPSDCEFQNDDDDNAECKCRNRFVEGLFCDHKRDPCSEYVCYKNDTCNKTY
;
A
#
# COMPACT_ATOMS: atom_id res chain seq x y z
N MET A 1 -41.61 -6.62 5.55
CA MET A 1 -41.95 -5.29 5.00
C MET A 1 -42.34 -4.40 6.17
N ALA A 2 -41.36 -3.74 6.79
CA ALA A 2 -41.60 -2.67 7.75
C ALA A 2 -41.45 -1.35 6.98
N THR A 3 -42.47 -0.51 7.10
CA THR A 3 -42.66 0.77 6.43
C THR A 3 -41.47 1.71 6.64
N ALA A 4 -40.89 2.19 5.53
CA ALA A 4 -40.02 3.36 5.51
C ALA A 4 -40.81 4.56 6.05
N GLN A 5 -40.48 5.01 7.25
CA GLN A 5 -40.94 6.30 7.76
C GLN A 5 -40.32 7.39 6.88
N GLN A 6 -41.15 8.03 6.05
CA GLN A 6 -40.83 9.32 5.46
C GLN A 6 -40.69 10.34 6.60
N PHE A 7 -39.47 10.66 6.98
CA PHE A 7 -39.16 11.83 7.80
C PHE A 7 -39.08 13.04 6.87
N GLY A 8 -39.98 14.02 7.07
CA GLY A 8 -40.03 15.25 6.31
C GLY A 8 -38.88 16.21 6.62
N SER A 9 -38.61 17.11 5.66
CA SER A 9 -37.94 18.41 5.82
C SER A 9 -36.50 18.41 6.39
N THR A 10 -35.53 18.29 5.48
CA THR A 10 -34.21 18.98 5.48
C THR A 10 -33.64 19.39 6.84
N THR A 11 -33.33 18.43 7.69
CA THR A 11 -32.41 18.64 8.82
C THR A 11 -31.00 18.33 8.32
N ASN A 12 -30.09 19.29 8.44
CA ASN A 12 -28.73 19.24 7.91
C ASN A 12 -27.97 18.02 8.46
N LEU A 13 -27.71 17.02 7.60
CA LEU A 13 -27.02 15.76 7.97
C LEU A 13 -25.70 16.01 8.69
N CYS A 14 -24.93 16.99 8.21
CA CYS A 14 -23.67 17.38 8.84
C CYS A 14 -23.89 17.93 10.26
N GLU A 15 -24.88 18.81 10.49
CA GLU A 15 -25.15 19.35 11.84
C GLU A 15 -25.63 18.28 12.80
N LYS A 16 -26.48 17.36 12.34
CA LYS A 16 -26.95 16.25 13.18
C LYS A 16 -25.79 15.36 13.61
N PHE A 17 -24.85 15.08 12.71
CA PHE A 17 -23.64 14.30 13.03
C PHE A 17 -22.73 15.04 14.01
N LEU A 18 -22.41 16.32 13.75
CA LEU A 18 -21.47 17.10 14.57
C LEU A 18 -21.99 17.40 15.99
N THR A 19 -23.30 17.31 16.23
CA THR A 19 -23.92 17.65 17.53
C THR A 19 -24.23 16.44 18.42
N ASP A 20 -24.17 15.21 17.88
CA ASP A 20 -24.50 14.00 18.64
C ASP A 20 -23.29 13.45 19.41
N LYS A 21 -23.25 13.78 20.70
CA LYS A 21 -22.17 13.37 21.61
C LYS A 21 -22.13 11.87 21.92
N ASN A 22 -23.20 11.12 21.62
CA ASN A 22 -23.23 9.69 21.86
C ASN A 22 -22.46 8.89 20.80
N LEU A 23 -22.07 9.54 19.69
CA LEU A 23 -21.36 8.89 18.59
C LEU A 23 -19.86 8.68 18.86
N ILE A 24 -19.23 9.56 19.64
CA ILE A 24 -17.77 9.60 19.78
C ILE A 24 -17.17 8.29 20.34
N PRO A 25 -17.72 7.67 21.41
CA PRO A 25 -17.19 6.40 21.92
C PRO A 25 -17.35 5.26 20.91
N LEU A 26 -18.49 5.22 20.21
CA LEU A 26 -18.81 4.18 19.23
C LEU A 26 -17.89 4.25 18.01
N ILE A 27 -17.58 5.46 17.55
CA ILE A 27 -16.67 5.72 16.43
C ILE A 27 -15.23 5.34 16.79
N THR A 28 -14.80 5.55 18.03
CA THR A 28 -13.45 5.16 18.48
C THR A 28 -13.27 3.64 18.45
N GLU A 29 -14.23 2.90 19.01
CA GLU A 29 -14.26 1.43 18.95
C GLU A 29 -14.31 0.91 17.50
N THR A 30 -15.05 1.60 16.64
CA THR A 30 -15.15 1.33 15.20
C THR A 30 -13.79 1.50 14.52
N LYS A 31 -13.06 2.59 14.79
CA LYS A 31 -11.75 2.84 14.17
C LYS A 31 -10.73 1.76 14.49
N ASP A 32 -10.69 1.30 15.74
CA ASP A 32 -9.74 0.26 16.18
C ASP A 32 -10.06 -1.10 15.54
N ALA A 33 -11.33 -1.38 15.24
CA ALA A 33 -11.76 -2.58 14.52
C ALA A 33 -11.55 -2.49 12.99
N ALA A 34 -11.47 -1.29 12.42
CA ALA A 34 -11.32 -1.07 10.98
C ALA A 34 -9.89 -1.37 10.49
N THR A 35 -9.79 -1.94 9.29
CA THR A 35 -8.49 -2.14 8.62
C THR A 35 -7.87 -0.77 8.29
N PRO A 36 -6.64 -0.44 8.74
CA PRO A 36 -6.03 0.88 8.50
C PRO A 36 -5.72 1.19 7.03
N CYS A 37 -5.78 2.47 6.67
CA CYS A 37 -5.41 2.93 5.33
C CYS A 37 -3.90 2.82 5.08
N ALA A 38 -3.49 2.30 3.93
CA ALA A 38 -2.10 2.35 3.49
C ALA A 38 -1.72 3.77 3.08
N CYS A 39 -0.45 4.14 3.25
CA CYS A 39 0.03 5.49 2.88
C CYS A 39 0.03 5.71 1.37
N ALA A 40 0.25 4.64 0.58
CA ALA A 40 0.26 4.67 -0.88
C ALA A 40 -0.91 3.89 -1.48
N GLU A 41 -1.51 4.43 -2.53
CA GLU A 41 -2.66 3.86 -3.25
C GLU A 41 -2.36 2.45 -3.76
N TYR A 42 -1.14 2.23 -4.27
CA TYR A 42 -0.79 0.91 -4.76
C TYR A 42 -0.81 -0.14 -3.65
N ASP A 43 -0.36 0.18 -2.44
CA ASP A 43 -0.37 -0.79 -1.34
C ASP A 43 -1.82 -1.15 -0.97
N MET A 44 -2.71 -0.16 -1.02
CA MET A 44 -4.16 -0.34 -0.89
C MET A 44 -4.76 -1.14 -2.05
N ALA A 45 -4.28 -0.94 -3.28
CA ALA A 45 -4.73 -1.68 -4.46
C ALA A 45 -4.34 -3.17 -4.40
N GLN A 46 -3.24 -3.48 -3.71
CA GLN A 46 -2.85 -4.86 -3.42
C GLN A 46 -3.60 -5.43 -2.21
N ASP A 47 -4.27 -4.59 -1.42
CA ASP A 47 -5.05 -5.05 -0.28
C ASP A 47 -6.25 -5.86 -0.76
N ALA A 48 -6.48 -6.94 -0.03
CA ALA A 48 -7.49 -7.91 -0.37
C ALA A 48 -8.91 -7.43 -0.11
N ILE A 49 -9.06 -6.56 0.89
CA ILE A 49 -10.35 -6.22 1.50
C ILE A 49 -10.98 -4.99 0.85
N PHE A 50 -10.16 -4.21 0.15
CA PHE A 50 -10.57 -2.94 -0.43
C PHE A 50 -10.85 -3.05 -1.93
N GLU A 51 -11.90 -2.38 -2.38
CA GLU A 51 -12.20 -2.17 -3.80
C GLU A 51 -12.09 -0.69 -4.15
N LYS A 52 -11.52 -0.41 -5.33
CA LYS A 52 -11.49 0.93 -5.87
C LYS A 52 -12.89 1.43 -6.24
N VAL A 53 -13.30 2.54 -5.62
CA VAL A 53 -14.52 3.31 -5.87
C VAL A 53 -14.12 4.76 -6.16
N GLY A 54 -14.03 5.12 -7.44
CA GLY A 54 -13.53 6.43 -7.86
C GLY A 54 -12.04 6.60 -7.53
N THR A 55 -11.69 7.67 -6.80
CA THR A 55 -10.34 7.93 -6.25
C THR A 55 -10.14 7.32 -4.86
N CYS A 56 -11.13 6.59 -4.36
CA CYS A 56 -11.10 5.96 -3.05
C CYS A 56 -11.11 4.45 -3.15
N TYR A 57 -10.80 3.82 -2.03
CA TYR A 57 -10.83 2.40 -1.78
C TYR A 57 -11.77 2.16 -0.61
N GLU A 58 -12.74 1.26 -0.80
CA GLU A 58 -13.73 0.93 0.22
C GLU A 58 -13.61 -0.52 0.65
N GLU A 59 -13.58 -0.73 1.96
CA GLU A 59 -13.61 -2.05 2.55
C GLU A 59 -14.95 -2.72 2.25
N TRP A 60 -14.88 -3.87 1.59
CA TRP A 60 -16.07 -4.61 1.21
C TRP A 60 -16.72 -5.32 2.40
N LEU A 61 -15.91 -5.78 3.35
CA LEU A 61 -16.33 -6.56 4.51
C LEU A 61 -16.76 -5.70 5.69
N LEU A 62 -17.69 -6.23 6.47
CA LEU A 62 -18.09 -5.70 7.76
C LEU A 62 -17.40 -6.57 8.83
N ASN A 63 -16.23 -6.17 9.31
CA ASN A 63 -15.78 -6.70 10.60
C ASN A 63 -16.69 -6.06 11.67
N ASP A 64 -17.60 -6.84 12.24
CA ASP A 64 -18.56 -6.38 13.25
C ASP A 64 -19.44 -5.18 12.83
N GLY A 65 -19.59 -4.90 11.53
CA GLY A 65 -20.35 -3.74 11.02
C GLY A 65 -19.53 -2.59 10.49
N VAL A 66 -18.21 -2.68 10.62
CA VAL A 66 -17.29 -1.59 10.32
C VAL A 66 -16.72 -1.71 8.92
N LYS A 67 -16.59 -0.59 8.20
CA LYS A 67 -15.92 -0.48 6.90
C LYS A 67 -14.93 0.66 6.92
N GLN A 68 -13.71 0.46 6.44
CA GLN A 68 -12.80 1.55 6.15
C GLN A 68 -13.00 2.12 4.74
N ARG A 69 -12.91 3.45 4.59
CA ARG A 69 -12.71 4.12 3.30
C ARG A 69 -11.37 4.85 3.29
N CYS A 70 -10.59 4.70 2.22
CA CYS A 70 -9.28 5.30 2.03
C CYS A 70 -9.22 6.02 0.68
N CYS A 71 -9.07 7.33 0.66
CA CYS A 71 -9.07 8.14 -0.55
C CYS A 71 -7.68 8.65 -0.89
N TYR A 72 -7.28 8.52 -2.15
CA TYR A 72 -5.94 8.85 -2.63
C TYR A 72 -5.97 9.99 -3.66
N SER A 73 -4.88 10.75 -3.68
CA SER A 73 -4.61 11.72 -4.73
C SER A 73 -4.32 11.03 -6.06
N GLU A 74 -4.34 11.78 -7.17
CA GLU A 74 -3.90 11.26 -8.48
C GLU A 74 -2.47 10.71 -8.47
N ASN A 75 -1.63 11.20 -7.55
CA ASN A 75 -0.24 10.76 -7.38
C ASN A 75 -0.08 9.60 -6.38
N GLY A 76 -1.19 9.00 -5.93
CA GLY A 76 -1.20 7.82 -5.07
C GLY A 76 -0.98 8.09 -3.58
N LYS A 77 -0.87 9.35 -3.11
CA LYS A 77 -0.82 9.69 -1.68
C LYS A 77 -2.18 9.58 -1.00
N LEU A 78 -2.26 9.02 0.21
CA LEU A 78 -3.46 9.05 1.05
C LEU A 78 -3.86 10.50 1.38
N LEU A 79 -5.04 10.91 0.93
CA LEU A 79 -5.64 12.22 1.26
C LEU A 79 -6.36 12.14 2.60
N THR A 80 -7.17 11.10 2.77
CA THR A 80 -8.02 10.90 3.93
C THR A 80 -8.44 9.44 4.06
N GLY A 81 -8.66 8.99 5.29
CA GLY A 81 -9.38 7.76 5.56
C GLY A 81 -10.32 7.92 6.75
N TYR A 82 -11.42 7.20 6.74
CA TYR A 82 -12.39 7.17 7.83
C TYR A 82 -13.17 5.85 7.84
N SER A 83 -13.53 5.41 9.03
CA SER A 83 -14.34 4.20 9.23
C SER A 83 -15.83 4.53 9.28
N ASP A 84 -16.65 3.71 8.63
CA ASP A 84 -18.10 3.71 8.64
C ASP A 84 -18.61 2.53 9.48
N ASN A 85 -19.70 2.70 10.22
CA ASN A 85 -20.39 1.60 10.90
C ASN A 85 -21.80 1.46 10.34
N ARG A 86 -22.05 0.42 9.54
CA ARG A 86 -23.38 0.16 8.95
C ARG A 86 -24.37 -0.45 9.93
N PHE A 87 -23.93 -1.04 11.05
CA PHE A 87 -24.85 -1.44 12.11
C PHE A 87 -25.17 -0.22 12.94
N GLY A 88 -26.19 0.51 12.48
CA GLY A 88 -26.63 1.78 13.01
C GLY A 88 -26.46 1.88 14.52
N ILE A 89 -25.82 2.97 14.94
CA ILE A 89 -25.76 3.40 16.33
C ILE A 89 -27.13 3.13 16.97
N PRO A 90 -27.21 2.36 18.07
CA PRO A 90 -28.44 2.23 18.83
C PRO A 90 -28.83 3.63 19.33
N GLY A 91 -29.67 4.36 18.58
CA GLY A 91 -30.00 5.76 18.93
C GLY A 91 -30.24 6.78 17.80
N GLY A 92 -30.06 6.46 16.51
CA GLY A 92 -30.83 7.20 15.48
C GLY A 92 -30.11 8.07 14.45
N ILE A 93 -28.99 7.61 13.89
CA ILE A 93 -28.51 8.11 12.59
C ILE A 93 -28.28 6.91 11.65
N GLY A 94 -29.26 6.62 10.80
CA GLY A 94 -29.20 5.55 9.81
C GLY A 94 -28.70 6.01 8.44
N PHE A 95 -27.76 6.97 8.40
CA PHE A 95 -27.20 7.49 7.15
C PHE A 95 -25.79 6.94 6.94
N PRO A 96 -25.43 6.53 5.72
CA PRO A 96 -24.09 6.02 5.44
C PRO A 96 -23.06 7.16 5.54
N MET A 97 -21.87 6.89 6.09
CA MET A 97 -20.89 7.94 6.40
C MET A 97 -20.39 8.71 5.18
N ASN A 98 -20.48 8.15 3.98
CA ASN A 98 -20.19 8.86 2.73
C ASN A 98 -21.16 10.03 2.49
N GLU A 99 -22.45 9.89 2.78
CA GLU A 99 -23.42 10.97 2.62
C GLU A 99 -23.20 12.09 3.64
N ILE A 100 -22.77 11.73 4.85
CA ILE A 100 -22.40 12.70 5.90
C ILE A 100 -21.10 13.42 5.51
N HIS A 101 -20.12 12.69 5.00
CA HIS A 101 -18.88 13.26 4.47
C HIS A 101 -19.17 14.23 3.33
N ASP A 102 -19.94 13.83 2.32
CA ASP A 102 -20.34 14.68 1.20
C ASP A 102 -21.10 15.91 1.71
N SER A 103 -21.98 15.74 2.70
CA SER A 103 -22.65 16.86 3.34
C SER A 103 -21.64 17.82 3.99
N CYS A 104 -20.75 17.35 4.87
CA CYS A 104 -19.84 18.20 5.63
C CYS A 104 -18.70 18.81 4.80
N CYS A 105 -18.16 18.07 3.84
CA CYS A 105 -16.94 18.42 3.12
C CYS A 105 -17.20 18.99 1.72
N ASN A 106 -18.23 18.52 1.01
CA ASN A 106 -18.51 18.99 -0.35
C ASN A 106 -19.59 20.08 -0.37
N ASN A 107 -20.57 20.03 0.55
CA ASN A 107 -21.71 20.96 0.55
C ASN A 107 -21.59 22.12 1.55
N TYR A 108 -20.59 22.11 2.45
CA TYR A 108 -20.37 23.17 3.45
C TYR A 108 -18.90 23.65 3.46
N SER A 109 -18.50 24.38 4.50
CA SER A 109 -17.17 24.96 4.65
C SER A 109 -16.10 23.97 5.11
N GLN A 110 -14.83 24.27 4.82
CA GLN A 110 -13.64 23.57 5.33
C GLN A 110 -13.67 23.33 6.85
N SER A 111 -14.18 24.29 7.64
CA SER A 111 -14.28 24.14 9.10
C SER A 111 -15.15 22.96 9.54
N ARG A 112 -16.24 22.68 8.82
CA ARG A 112 -17.14 21.55 9.10
C ARG A 112 -16.55 20.23 8.63
N CYS A 113 -15.80 20.26 7.53
CA CYS A 113 -15.02 19.11 7.08
C CYS A 113 -13.94 18.73 8.12
N ASN A 114 -13.26 19.72 8.69
CA ASN A 114 -12.29 19.48 9.76
C ASN A 114 -12.96 18.87 11.01
N ALA A 115 -14.09 19.44 11.45
CA ALA A 115 -14.85 18.92 12.59
C ALA A 115 -15.36 17.47 12.36
N PHE A 116 -15.75 17.14 11.13
CA PHE A 116 -16.10 15.76 10.75
C PHE A 116 -14.91 14.82 10.96
N TYR A 117 -13.71 15.20 10.52
CA TYR A 117 -12.50 14.39 10.67
C TYR A 117 -11.97 14.30 12.10
N GLU A 118 -12.23 15.31 12.93
CA GLU A 118 -11.95 15.26 14.36
C GLU A 118 -12.80 14.19 15.05
N ILE A 119 -14.10 14.11 14.72
CA ILE A 119 -15.03 13.13 15.30
C ILE A 119 -14.76 11.72 14.77
N THR A 120 -14.64 11.58 13.44
CA THR A 120 -14.35 10.28 12.78
C THR A 120 -12.94 9.77 13.02
N GLN A 121 -12.08 10.61 13.63
CA GLN A 121 -10.67 10.36 13.85
C GLN A 121 -9.97 9.90 12.56
N LYS A 122 -9.66 10.85 11.68
CA LYS A 122 -8.95 10.62 10.41
C LYS A 122 -7.91 9.50 10.50
N ASP A 123 -7.95 8.57 9.56
CA ASP A 123 -6.85 7.64 9.31
C ASP A 123 -5.81 8.35 8.46
N ASP A 124 -4.61 8.47 9.01
CA ASP A 124 -3.44 9.13 8.44
C ASP A 124 -2.35 8.13 8.06
N CYS A 125 -2.73 6.86 7.87
CA CYS A 125 -1.90 5.69 7.58
C CYS A 125 -0.88 5.29 8.66
N GLN A 126 -0.78 5.99 9.79
CA GLN A 126 0.21 5.64 10.82
C GLN A 126 -0.02 4.22 11.38
N ARG A 127 -1.28 3.84 11.58
CA ARG A 127 -1.67 2.49 12.04
C ARG A 127 -1.40 1.40 11.01
N HIS A 128 -1.18 1.73 9.74
CA HIS A 128 -0.81 0.73 8.75
C HIS A 128 0.55 0.10 9.05
N GLN A 129 1.45 0.83 9.72
CA GLN A 129 2.73 0.30 10.18
C GLN A 129 2.58 -0.74 11.32
N ASP A 130 1.41 -0.83 11.96
CA ASP A 130 1.11 -1.84 12.97
C ASP A 130 0.66 -3.18 12.38
N HIS A 131 0.75 -3.36 11.05
CA HIS A 131 0.48 -4.63 10.38
C HIS A 131 1.76 -5.38 10.00
N LEU A 132 1.96 -6.54 10.62
CA LEU A 132 3.02 -7.47 10.26
C LEU A 132 2.60 -8.30 9.05
N SER A 133 3.57 -8.76 8.28
CA SER A 133 3.32 -9.70 7.20
C SER A 133 4.32 -10.84 7.19
N ALA A 134 3.84 -12.01 6.77
CA ALA A 134 4.68 -13.15 6.42
C ALA A 134 4.43 -13.51 4.95
N TYR A 135 5.48 -13.94 4.26
CA TYR A 135 5.44 -14.19 2.84
C TYR A 135 6.12 -15.51 2.50
N SER A 136 5.69 -16.11 1.40
CA SER A 136 6.47 -17.11 0.72
C SER A 136 6.35 -16.99 -0.79
N TRP A 137 7.47 -17.25 -1.47
CA TRP A 137 7.56 -17.28 -2.92
C TRP A 137 8.65 -18.25 -3.42
N GLY A 138 8.63 -18.60 -4.72
CA GLY A 138 9.68 -19.43 -5.32
C GLY A 138 9.80 -20.84 -4.73
N ASP A 139 11.03 -21.33 -4.53
CA ASP A 139 11.36 -22.71 -4.15
C ASP A 139 11.85 -22.92 -2.70
N PRO A 140 10.89 -22.96 -1.77
CA PRO A 140 10.28 -21.75 -1.26
C PRO A 140 11.25 -20.93 -0.42
N VAL A 141 11.32 -19.63 -0.74
CA VAL A 141 11.83 -18.61 0.16
C VAL A 141 10.69 -18.18 1.08
N ILE A 142 10.94 -18.21 2.38
CA ILE A 142 9.99 -17.83 3.41
C ILE A 142 10.51 -16.60 4.09
N GLU A 143 9.71 -15.55 4.10
CA GLU A 143 9.94 -14.37 4.91
C GLU A 143 9.03 -14.40 6.13
N THR A 144 9.67 -14.26 7.28
CA THR A 144 8.98 -14.26 8.55
C THR A 144 8.39 -12.91 8.88
N VAL A 145 7.58 -12.92 9.91
CA VAL A 145 6.91 -11.77 10.50
C VAL A 145 7.82 -10.62 10.95
N SER A 146 9.14 -10.86 11.07
CA SER A 146 10.15 -9.86 11.42
C SER A 146 10.94 -9.34 10.22
N ASN A 147 10.43 -9.55 8.99
CA ASN A 147 11.07 -9.17 7.72
C ASN A 147 12.44 -9.85 7.51
N THR A 148 12.57 -11.10 7.94
CA THR A 148 13.78 -11.91 7.72
C THR A 148 13.42 -13.10 6.85
N ALA A 149 14.25 -13.38 5.83
CA ALA A 149 13.98 -14.41 4.85
C ALA A 149 15.00 -15.56 4.89
N PHE A 150 14.53 -16.78 4.61
CA PHE A 150 15.38 -17.96 4.44
C PHE A 150 14.77 -18.92 3.41
N SER A 151 15.60 -19.73 2.74
CA SER A 151 15.13 -20.78 1.83
C SER A 151 14.85 -22.08 2.61
N PHE A 152 13.73 -22.74 2.34
CA PHE A 152 13.30 -23.95 3.04
C PHE A 152 12.82 -25.06 2.11
N ASN A 153 13.75 -25.90 1.66
CA ASN A 153 13.45 -27.02 0.76
C ASN A 153 13.07 -28.32 1.51
N GLY A 154 12.17 -28.21 2.49
CA GLY A 154 11.59 -29.35 3.20
C GLY A 154 10.46 -29.99 2.41
N HIS A 155 10.34 -31.33 2.46
CA HIS A 155 9.24 -32.09 1.86
C HIS A 155 8.26 -32.58 2.94
N GLY A 156 7.00 -32.13 2.84
CA GLY A 156 5.90 -32.60 3.66
C GLY A 156 4.96 -31.52 4.15
N GLU A 157 4.36 -31.74 5.32
CA GLU A 157 3.38 -30.83 5.89
C GLU A 157 3.95 -30.12 7.12
N TYR A 158 3.67 -28.83 7.22
CA TYR A 158 4.25 -27.95 8.22
C TYR A 158 3.19 -27.02 8.81
N VAL A 159 3.35 -26.69 10.09
CA VAL A 159 2.69 -25.51 10.67
C VAL A 159 3.35 -24.27 10.08
N PHE A 160 2.66 -23.57 9.19
CA PHE A 160 3.19 -22.36 8.57
C PHE A 160 3.12 -21.18 9.54
N LEU A 161 1.93 -20.93 10.08
CA LEU A 161 1.67 -19.95 11.14
C LEU A 161 0.53 -20.41 12.04
N LYS A 162 0.63 -20.14 13.33
CA LYS A 162 -0.36 -20.49 14.34
C LYS A 162 -0.43 -19.44 15.42
N SER A 163 -1.66 -18.99 15.72
CA SER A 163 -2.00 -18.19 16.88
C SER A 163 -2.73 -19.05 17.91
N ASN A 164 -2.48 -18.80 19.21
CA ASN A 164 -3.13 -19.54 20.28
C ASN A 164 -4.65 -19.40 20.18
N ASN A 165 -5.35 -20.53 20.02
CA ASN A 165 -6.81 -20.68 20.04
C ASN A 165 -7.59 -19.82 19.02
N THR A 166 -6.94 -19.29 17.98
CA THR A 166 -7.57 -18.37 17.02
C THR A 166 -7.55 -18.94 15.60
N LEU A 167 -6.35 -19.17 15.06
CA LEU A 167 -6.13 -19.59 13.68
C LEU A 167 -4.87 -20.45 13.58
N GLU A 168 -4.93 -21.47 12.75
CA GLU A 168 -3.78 -22.25 12.32
C GLU A 168 -3.76 -22.35 10.79
N ILE A 169 -2.60 -22.07 10.22
CA ILE A 169 -2.32 -22.18 8.79
C ILE A 169 -1.26 -23.26 8.64
N GLN A 170 -1.64 -24.34 7.95
CA GLN A 170 -0.72 -25.40 7.58
C GLN A 170 -0.39 -25.30 6.11
N ALA A 171 0.84 -25.68 5.77
CA ALA A 171 1.32 -25.69 4.40
C ALA A 171 1.81 -27.08 4.04
N ARG A 172 1.62 -27.46 2.77
CA ARG A 172 2.14 -28.69 2.19
C ARG A 172 3.10 -28.35 1.08
N THR A 173 4.27 -28.96 1.13
CA THR A 173 5.25 -28.92 0.06
C THR A 173 5.34 -30.26 -0.64
N ASP A 174 5.64 -30.22 -1.93
CA ASP A 174 5.95 -31.40 -2.75
C ASP A 174 7.16 -31.07 -3.63
N TYR A 175 7.79 -32.09 -4.22
CA TYR A 175 8.93 -31.89 -5.09
C TYR A 175 8.56 -31.08 -6.34
N LEU A 176 9.41 -30.10 -6.65
CA LEU A 176 9.27 -29.31 -7.88
C LEU A 176 9.33 -30.24 -9.10
N ILE A 177 10.25 -31.21 -9.09
CA ILE A 177 10.39 -32.25 -10.11
C ILE A 177 10.20 -33.62 -9.47
N ALA A 178 9.37 -34.44 -10.10
CA ALA A 178 9.17 -35.82 -9.68
C ALA A 178 10.51 -36.57 -9.59
N ASN A 179 10.77 -37.20 -8.44
CA ASN A 179 12.00 -37.93 -8.10
C ASN A 179 13.26 -37.07 -7.81
N SER A 180 13.15 -35.74 -7.75
CA SER A 180 14.21 -34.88 -7.21
C SER A 180 13.96 -34.62 -5.72
N THR A 181 14.99 -34.62 -4.88
CA THR A 181 14.89 -34.32 -3.45
C THR A 181 15.38 -32.92 -3.08
N ASP A 182 15.90 -32.19 -4.07
CA ASP A 182 16.67 -30.98 -3.85
C ASP A 182 15.83 -29.70 -3.79
N SER A 183 14.64 -29.71 -4.39
CA SER A 183 13.76 -28.54 -4.43
C SER A 183 12.31 -28.93 -4.24
N THR A 184 11.64 -28.15 -3.41
CA THR A 184 10.21 -28.28 -3.14
C THR A 184 9.48 -26.99 -3.48
N ILE A 185 8.16 -27.10 -3.66
CA ILE A 185 7.24 -25.99 -3.84
C ILE A 185 6.03 -26.19 -2.95
N PHE A 186 5.38 -25.09 -2.55
CA PHE A 186 4.07 -25.18 -1.93
C PHE A 186 3.04 -25.72 -2.93
N THR A 187 2.28 -26.71 -2.49
CA THR A 187 1.22 -27.33 -3.29
C THR A 187 -0.15 -27.19 -2.65
N ALA A 188 -0.22 -26.90 -1.35
CA ALA A 188 -1.47 -26.58 -0.69
C ALA A 188 -1.28 -25.78 0.61
N PHE A 189 -2.32 -25.02 0.97
CA PHE A 189 -2.48 -24.38 2.27
C PHE A 189 -3.84 -24.75 2.88
N VAL A 190 -3.87 -24.96 4.19
CA VAL A 190 -5.10 -25.17 4.96
C VAL A 190 -5.20 -24.11 6.03
N PHE A 191 -6.31 -23.37 6.02
CA PHE A 191 -6.64 -22.40 7.04
C PHE A 191 -7.65 -23.05 7.97
N THR A 192 -7.41 -23.04 9.28
CA THR A 192 -8.30 -23.62 10.30
C THR A 192 -8.55 -22.62 11.42
N THR A 193 -9.80 -22.29 11.69
CA THR A 193 -10.21 -21.37 12.76
C THR A 193 -10.63 -22.13 14.01
N TYR A 194 -10.43 -21.50 15.17
CA TYR A 194 -10.83 -22.03 16.46
C TYR A 194 -11.80 -21.08 17.17
N PRO A 195 -12.69 -21.61 18.03
CA PRO A 195 -12.83 -23.02 18.43
C PRO A 195 -13.64 -23.91 17.46
N GLN A 196 -14.27 -23.34 16.44
CA GLN A 196 -15.24 -24.05 15.58
C GLN A 196 -14.60 -25.14 14.70
N ARG A 197 -13.26 -25.14 14.53
CA ARG A 197 -12.50 -26.07 13.68
C ARG A 197 -13.05 -26.15 12.25
N GLN A 198 -13.42 -24.99 11.72
CA GLN A 198 -13.77 -24.89 10.31
C GLN A 198 -12.50 -24.66 9.50
N SER A 199 -12.35 -25.40 8.42
CA SER A 199 -11.18 -25.31 7.55
C SER A 199 -11.55 -25.09 6.09
N ILE A 200 -10.72 -24.32 5.39
CA ILE A 200 -10.71 -24.24 3.94
C ILE A 200 -9.35 -24.66 3.41
N HIS A 201 -9.37 -25.38 2.29
CA HIS A 201 -8.18 -26.00 1.69
C HIS A 201 -7.97 -25.36 0.34
N VAL A 202 -6.81 -24.74 0.15
CA VAL A 202 -6.39 -24.17 -1.13
C VAL A 202 -5.36 -25.11 -1.72
N ILE A 203 -5.67 -25.72 -2.86
CA ILE A 203 -4.84 -26.76 -3.48
C ILE A 203 -4.43 -26.31 -4.89
N PHE A 204 -3.15 -26.45 -5.20
CA PHE A 204 -2.60 -26.17 -6.52
C PHE A 204 -2.84 -27.35 -7.46
N ASN A 205 -3.63 -27.15 -8.52
CA ASN A 205 -3.67 -28.07 -9.63
C ASN A 205 -2.61 -27.70 -10.67
N ARG A 206 -1.48 -28.41 -10.65
CA ARG A 206 -0.34 -28.22 -11.55
C ARG A 206 -0.67 -28.52 -13.02
N THR A 207 -1.67 -29.33 -13.30
CA THR A 207 -2.03 -29.69 -14.69
C THR A 207 -2.82 -28.57 -15.36
N SER A 208 -3.81 -28.01 -14.65
CA SER A 208 -4.65 -26.92 -15.15
C SER A 208 -4.13 -25.53 -14.79
N MET A 209 -3.02 -25.45 -14.06
CA MET A 209 -2.40 -24.19 -13.61
C MET A 209 -3.38 -23.28 -12.88
N ASN A 210 -4.18 -23.84 -11.97
CA ASN A 210 -5.20 -23.11 -11.21
C ASN A 210 -5.21 -23.53 -9.73
N LEU A 211 -5.88 -22.71 -8.89
CA LEU A 211 -6.14 -23.03 -7.50
C LEU A 211 -7.56 -23.56 -7.37
N ASN A 212 -7.70 -24.62 -6.59
CA ASN A 212 -8.99 -25.16 -6.16
C ASN A 212 -9.20 -24.86 -4.68
N LEU A 213 -10.42 -24.46 -4.33
CA LEU A 213 -10.82 -24.23 -2.94
C LEU A 213 -11.83 -25.27 -2.50
N TYR A 214 -11.51 -26.00 -1.42
CA TYR A 214 -12.37 -27.01 -0.83
C TYR A 214 -12.77 -26.63 0.60
N ASP A 215 -13.93 -27.11 1.04
CA ASP A 215 -14.33 -27.07 2.45
C ASP A 215 -13.74 -28.22 3.27
N ASN A 216 -13.99 -28.20 4.58
CA ASN A 216 -13.59 -29.21 5.54
C ASN A 216 -14.17 -30.62 5.31
N LYS A 217 -15.06 -30.80 4.33
CA LYS A 217 -15.64 -32.09 3.93
C LYS A 217 -15.10 -32.57 2.58
N GLY A 218 -14.19 -31.83 1.97
CA GLY A 218 -13.62 -32.12 0.66
C GLY A 218 -14.53 -31.74 -0.51
N ASN A 219 -15.54 -30.90 -0.32
CA ASN A 219 -16.36 -30.41 -1.43
C ASN A 219 -15.68 -29.22 -2.12
N LEU A 220 -15.52 -29.29 -3.44
CA LEU A 220 -15.03 -28.17 -4.24
C LEU A 220 -16.04 -27.01 -4.18
N LYS A 221 -15.61 -25.84 -3.71
CA LYS A 221 -16.42 -24.63 -3.67
C LYS A 221 -16.24 -23.76 -4.90
N THR A 222 -15.00 -23.58 -5.33
CA THR A 222 -14.67 -22.75 -6.48
C THR A 222 -13.25 -23.05 -6.96
N ASN A 223 -12.90 -22.55 -8.15
CA ASN A 223 -11.57 -22.60 -8.74
C ASN A 223 -11.23 -21.28 -9.43
N THR A 224 -9.94 -20.99 -9.59
CA THR A 224 -9.51 -19.74 -10.24
C THR A 224 -9.65 -19.74 -11.77
N SER A 225 -9.95 -20.87 -12.42
CA SER A 225 -9.99 -20.97 -13.88
C SER A 225 -11.37 -20.76 -14.52
N SER A 226 -12.47 -21.03 -13.82
CA SER A 226 -13.79 -21.03 -14.48
C SER A 226 -14.98 -20.66 -13.59
N THR A 227 -14.87 -20.79 -12.28
CA THR A 227 -16.01 -20.59 -11.36
C THR A 227 -15.82 -19.42 -10.39
N CYS A 228 -14.67 -18.75 -10.46
CA CYS A 228 -14.33 -17.63 -9.58
C CYS A 228 -14.99 -16.33 -10.04
N ASN A 229 -15.86 -15.76 -9.21
CA ASN A 229 -16.41 -14.42 -9.43
C ASN A 229 -15.73 -13.40 -8.50
N PRO A 230 -14.91 -12.46 -9.02
CA PRO A 230 -14.25 -11.47 -8.17
C PRO A 230 -15.22 -10.50 -7.49
N ARG A 231 -16.46 -10.37 -8.00
CA ARG A 231 -17.49 -9.49 -7.44
C ARG A 231 -18.37 -10.14 -6.38
N GLN A 232 -18.23 -11.44 -6.13
CA GLN A 232 -19.06 -12.17 -5.18
C GLN A 232 -18.19 -13.03 -4.27
N PRO A 233 -18.04 -12.67 -2.98
CA PRO A 233 -17.33 -13.52 -2.05
C PRO A 233 -18.05 -14.83 -1.84
N LEU A 234 -17.27 -15.91 -1.73
CA LEU A 234 -17.72 -17.10 -1.04
C LEU A 234 -17.71 -16.81 0.46
N MET A 235 -18.89 -16.78 1.06
CA MET A 235 -19.06 -16.58 2.50
C MET A 235 -19.37 -17.93 3.16
N THR A 236 -18.61 -18.25 4.21
CA THR A 236 -18.88 -19.38 5.11
C THR A 236 -19.08 -18.85 6.53
N GLU A 237 -19.36 -19.70 7.50
CA GLU A 237 -19.46 -19.26 8.91
C GLU A 237 -18.11 -18.82 9.49
N ALA A 238 -16.98 -19.24 8.90
CA ALA A 238 -15.64 -18.98 9.42
C ALA A 238 -14.72 -18.20 8.49
N TYR A 239 -15.08 -18.03 7.21
CA TYR A 239 -14.22 -17.39 6.21
C TYR A 239 -15.01 -16.59 5.18
N TYR A 240 -14.42 -15.48 4.78
CA TYR A 240 -14.69 -14.82 3.51
C TYR A 240 -13.59 -15.17 2.52
N VAL A 241 -13.97 -15.57 1.31
CA VAL A 241 -13.02 -15.87 0.24
C VAL A 241 -13.38 -15.10 -1.02
N PHE A 242 -12.44 -14.31 -1.52
CA PHE A 242 -12.56 -13.59 -2.78
C PHE A 242 -11.59 -14.14 -3.82
N CYS A 243 -12.01 -14.05 -5.07
CA CYS A 243 -11.14 -14.31 -6.20
C CYS A 243 -10.24 -13.12 -6.44
N SER A 244 -8.94 -13.34 -6.40
CA SER A 244 -7.94 -12.35 -6.80
C SER A 244 -7.60 -12.56 -8.27
N ASN A 245 -7.79 -11.54 -9.08
CA ASN A 245 -7.23 -11.47 -10.41
C ASN A 245 -6.33 -10.24 -10.48
N THR A 246 -5.09 -10.39 -10.02
CA THR A 246 -4.08 -9.36 -10.21
C THR A 246 -3.57 -9.46 -11.65
N THR A 247 -3.02 -8.37 -12.19
CA THR A 247 -2.48 -8.32 -13.55
C THR A 247 -1.41 -9.39 -13.85
N SER A 248 -0.83 -10.02 -12.81
CA SER A 248 0.25 -11.00 -12.92
C SER A 248 -0.03 -12.35 -12.26
N ALA A 249 -1.09 -12.50 -11.44
CA ALA A 249 -1.35 -13.74 -10.71
C ALA A 249 -2.84 -13.98 -10.40
N LEU A 250 -3.28 -15.22 -10.59
CA LEU A 250 -4.59 -15.72 -10.18
C LEU A 250 -4.52 -16.25 -8.75
N GLY A 251 -5.51 -15.93 -7.92
CA GLY A 251 -5.44 -16.29 -6.51
C GLY A 251 -6.76 -16.30 -5.75
N PHE A 252 -6.67 -16.67 -4.47
CA PHE A 252 -7.70 -16.51 -3.47
C PHE A 252 -7.24 -15.55 -2.38
N LYS A 253 -8.08 -14.58 -2.06
CA LYS A 253 -8.00 -13.70 -0.90
C LYS A 253 -8.88 -14.30 0.19
N ILE A 254 -8.35 -14.53 1.38
CA ILE A 254 -8.97 -15.27 2.47
C ILE A 254 -8.92 -14.43 3.74
N THR A 255 -10.08 -14.17 4.32
CA THR A 255 -10.23 -13.43 5.59
C THR A 255 -11.00 -14.32 6.57
N PRO A 256 -10.35 -14.83 7.64
CA PRO A 256 -11.03 -15.56 8.71
C PRO A 256 -12.00 -14.66 9.48
N GLN A 257 -13.20 -15.17 9.77
CA GLN A 257 -14.20 -14.50 10.60
C GLN A 257 -13.94 -14.79 12.08
N VAL A 258 -12.82 -14.28 12.59
CA VAL A 258 -12.49 -14.40 14.02
C VAL A 258 -12.51 -13.01 14.63
N LYS A 259 -13.19 -12.90 15.77
CA LYS A 259 -13.39 -11.63 16.49
C LYS A 259 -12.04 -11.01 16.82
N LEU A 260 -11.86 -9.72 16.50
CA LEU A 260 -10.65 -8.92 16.76
C LEU A 260 -9.38 -9.33 15.98
N SER A 261 -9.47 -10.14 14.92
CA SER A 261 -8.29 -10.53 14.14
C SER A 261 -8.32 -9.94 12.72
N ASN A 262 -7.59 -8.85 12.48
CA ASN A 262 -7.36 -8.29 11.13
C ASN A 262 -6.40 -9.17 10.31
N ILE A 263 -6.66 -10.49 10.24
CA ILE A 263 -5.84 -11.46 9.50
C ILE A 263 -6.38 -11.57 8.09
N ASN A 264 -5.50 -11.36 7.11
CA ASN A 264 -5.81 -11.53 5.70
C ASN A 264 -4.73 -12.35 5.03
N ALA A 265 -5.12 -13.34 4.24
CA ALA A 265 -4.21 -14.15 3.45
C ALA A 265 -4.51 -14.01 1.97
N LEU A 266 -3.47 -13.89 1.15
CA LEU A 266 -3.54 -13.92 -0.30
C LEU A 266 -2.71 -15.10 -0.78
N VAL A 267 -3.38 -16.11 -1.34
CA VAL A 267 -2.73 -17.26 -1.98
C VAL A 267 -2.84 -17.10 -3.48
N THR A 268 -1.72 -17.06 -4.18
CA THR A 268 -1.70 -16.90 -5.64
C THR A 268 -0.87 -17.97 -6.33
N ILE A 269 -1.08 -18.14 -7.63
CA ILE A 269 -0.13 -18.82 -8.50
C ILE A 269 0.48 -17.79 -9.44
N ASP A 270 1.81 -17.73 -9.45
CA ASP A 270 2.58 -17.08 -10.51
C ASP A 270 3.48 -18.14 -11.14
N LYS A 271 3.37 -18.31 -12.46
CA LYS A 271 4.00 -19.40 -13.21
C LYS A 271 3.69 -20.76 -12.56
N GLU A 272 4.69 -21.44 -12.00
CA GLU A 272 4.59 -22.77 -11.38
C GLU A 272 4.66 -22.73 -9.84
N PHE A 273 4.57 -21.55 -9.23
CA PHE A 273 4.75 -21.38 -7.79
C PHE A 273 3.47 -20.88 -7.14
N MET A 274 3.06 -21.62 -6.11
CA MET A 274 2.06 -21.14 -5.17
C MET A 274 2.74 -20.21 -4.17
N ASN A 275 2.25 -18.97 -4.09
CA ASN A 275 2.72 -17.96 -3.16
C ASN A 275 1.68 -17.72 -2.10
N ILE A 276 2.12 -17.31 -0.91
CA ILE A 276 1.22 -16.86 0.16
C ILE A 276 1.75 -15.54 0.74
N LYS A 277 0.85 -14.59 0.94
CA LYS A 277 1.06 -13.37 1.73
C LYS A 277 0.04 -13.38 2.86
N ILE A 278 0.49 -13.25 4.09
CA ILE A 278 -0.40 -13.11 5.25
C ILE A 278 -0.11 -11.75 5.87
N THR A 279 -1.15 -10.95 6.08
CA THR A 279 -1.09 -9.67 6.78
C THR A 279 -1.94 -9.78 8.04
N TYR A 280 -1.45 -9.28 9.16
CA TYR A 280 -2.17 -9.34 10.42
C TYR A 280 -1.77 -8.20 11.37
N SER A 281 -2.63 -7.87 12.34
CA SER A 281 -2.36 -6.83 13.35
C SER A 281 -1.25 -7.28 14.31
N LYS A 282 -0.36 -6.36 14.70
CA LYS A 282 0.72 -6.57 15.68
C LYS A 282 0.25 -7.12 17.02
N GLU A 283 -1.03 -6.98 17.37
CA GLU A 283 -1.61 -7.63 18.56
C GLU A 283 -1.53 -9.16 18.49
N LEU A 284 -1.42 -9.72 17.28
CA LEU A 284 -1.22 -11.14 17.01
C LEU A 284 0.24 -11.49 16.74
N ALA A 285 1.21 -10.63 17.06
CA ALA A 285 2.64 -10.82 16.76
C ALA A 285 3.25 -12.11 17.36
N ASN A 286 2.62 -12.67 18.40
CA ASN A 286 3.08 -13.91 19.04
C ASN A 286 2.69 -15.19 18.27
N MET A 287 2.63 -15.13 16.94
CA MET A 287 2.43 -16.31 16.11
C MET A 287 3.68 -17.19 16.08
N THR A 288 3.44 -18.49 16.11
CA THR A 288 4.47 -19.54 16.00
C THR A 288 4.31 -20.29 14.69
N GLY A 289 5.34 -21.01 14.23
CA GLY A 289 5.31 -21.71 12.94
C GLY A 289 6.55 -21.41 12.10
N LEU A 290 6.59 -22.02 10.92
CA LEU A 290 7.68 -21.89 9.96
C LEU A 290 7.98 -20.43 9.57
N ALA A 291 6.95 -19.60 9.39
CA ALA A 291 7.08 -18.18 9.13
C ALA A 291 6.94 -17.30 10.38
N GLY A 292 6.80 -17.92 11.57
CA GLY A 292 6.62 -17.24 12.86
C GLY A 292 7.84 -17.34 13.76
N ASN A 293 7.65 -17.03 15.05
CA ASN A 293 8.61 -17.23 16.14
C ASN A 293 10.00 -16.61 15.96
N VAL A 294 10.06 -15.38 15.44
CA VAL A 294 11.29 -14.58 15.33
C VAL A 294 11.26 -13.46 16.37
N GLN A 295 12.36 -13.31 17.12
CA GLN A 295 12.50 -12.31 18.18
C GLN A 295 13.90 -11.72 18.16
N ASP A 296 14.01 -10.40 18.14
CA ASP A 296 15.28 -9.65 18.24
C ASP A 296 16.37 -10.12 17.25
N GLY A 297 15.99 -10.48 16.02
CA GLY A 297 16.93 -10.98 15.00
C GLY A 297 17.34 -12.44 15.18
N PHE A 298 16.57 -13.23 15.93
CA PHE A 298 16.78 -14.66 16.11
C PHE A 298 15.52 -15.47 15.80
N TYR A 299 15.70 -16.58 15.08
CA TYR A 299 14.72 -17.66 15.01
C TYR A 299 14.73 -18.42 16.34
N VAL A 300 13.59 -18.50 17.00
CA VAL A 300 13.46 -19.15 18.31
C VAL A 300 12.82 -20.52 18.11
N LEU A 301 13.42 -21.57 18.67
CA LEU A 301 12.87 -22.91 18.66
C LEU A 301 11.88 -23.09 19.83
N PRO A 302 10.95 -24.06 19.77
CA PRO A 302 10.03 -24.34 20.88
C PRO A 302 10.74 -24.69 22.21
N ASN A 303 11.97 -25.19 22.14
CA ASN A 303 12.81 -25.47 23.32
C ASN A 303 13.58 -24.24 23.84
N GLY A 304 13.41 -23.07 23.22
CA GLY A 304 14.09 -21.82 23.57
C GLY A 304 15.46 -21.60 22.91
N THR A 305 15.96 -22.55 22.13
CA THR A 305 17.21 -22.37 21.36
C THR A 305 17.04 -21.24 20.35
N LYS A 306 18.09 -20.42 20.17
CA LYS A 306 18.08 -19.29 19.25
C LYS A 306 19.07 -19.50 18.11
N TYR A 307 18.61 -19.36 16.88
CA TYR A 307 19.47 -19.29 15.70
C TYR A 307 19.47 -17.88 15.15
N SER A 308 20.65 -17.35 14.81
CA SER A 308 20.78 -16.03 14.20
C SER A 308 20.08 -16.01 12.84
N VAL A 309 19.54 -14.86 12.43
CA VAL A 309 18.96 -14.69 11.09
C VAL A 309 19.96 -14.88 9.95
N ASN A 310 21.26 -14.81 10.27
CA ASN A 310 22.37 -15.04 9.33
C ASN A 310 22.98 -16.44 9.45
N SER A 311 22.25 -17.41 10.01
CA SER A 311 22.73 -18.79 10.15
C SER A 311 22.85 -19.51 8.81
N SER A 312 23.57 -20.63 8.79
CA SER A 312 23.75 -21.49 7.61
C SER A 312 22.42 -22.08 7.12
N GLU A 313 22.37 -22.42 5.83
CA GLU A 313 21.19 -23.06 5.21
C GLU A 313 20.83 -24.36 5.93
N SER A 314 21.83 -25.14 6.36
CA SER A 314 21.57 -26.36 7.12
C SER A 314 20.89 -26.09 8.46
N LEU A 315 21.25 -25.02 9.18
CA LEU A 315 20.61 -24.67 10.45
C LEU A 315 19.20 -24.13 10.23
N MET A 316 18.99 -23.37 9.15
CA MET A 316 17.66 -22.86 8.77
C MET A 316 16.72 -24.00 8.35
N PHE A 317 17.26 -25.01 7.68
CA PHE A 317 16.52 -26.24 7.40
C PHE A 317 16.13 -27.00 8.67
N GLU A 318 17.04 -27.12 9.64
CA GLU A 318 16.74 -27.73 10.93
C GLU A 318 15.68 -26.95 11.72
N TYR A 319 15.71 -25.61 11.66
CA TYR A 319 14.64 -24.77 12.20
C TYR A 319 13.29 -25.10 11.56
N GLY A 320 13.22 -25.18 10.24
CA GLY A 320 11.97 -25.46 9.54
C GLY A 320 11.42 -26.87 9.79
N GLU A 321 12.29 -27.88 9.88
CA GLU A 321 11.89 -29.27 10.17
C GLU A 321 11.21 -29.44 11.54
N ILE A 322 11.44 -28.53 12.49
CA ILE A 322 10.78 -28.57 13.80
C ILE A 322 9.27 -28.31 13.70
N TRP A 323 8.85 -27.56 12.67
CA TRP A 323 7.45 -27.27 12.41
C TRP A 323 6.76 -28.35 11.57
N SER A 324 7.47 -29.44 11.26
CA SER A 324 6.91 -30.57 10.51
C SER A 324 5.84 -31.30 11.33
N LEU A 325 4.74 -31.64 10.66
CA LEU A 325 3.65 -32.43 11.24
C LEU A 325 3.97 -33.93 11.30
N ARG A 326 5.08 -34.39 10.69
CA ARG A 326 5.47 -35.79 10.45
C ARG A 326 5.29 -36.74 11.64
N ASN A 327 5.45 -36.25 12.87
CA ASN A 327 5.42 -37.09 14.07
C ASN A 327 4.02 -37.29 14.67
N ASP A 328 3.02 -36.53 14.20
CA ASP A 328 1.65 -36.62 14.71
C ASP A 328 0.63 -36.44 13.55
N PRO A 329 0.21 -37.54 12.91
CA PRO A 329 -0.80 -37.49 11.85
C PRO A 329 -2.12 -36.84 12.28
N ALA A 330 -2.48 -36.91 13.57
CA ALA A 330 -3.71 -36.30 14.08
C ALA A 330 -3.63 -34.77 14.18
N SER A 331 -2.42 -34.20 14.08
CA SER A 331 -2.21 -32.76 14.01
C SER A 331 -2.43 -32.17 12.62
N SER A 332 -2.45 -33.00 11.56
CA SER A 332 -2.71 -32.52 10.20
C SER A 332 -4.18 -32.18 9.99
N ASN A 333 -4.41 -30.96 9.48
CA ASN A 333 -5.73 -30.48 9.09
C ASN A 333 -6.03 -30.77 7.61
N PHE A 334 -5.11 -31.41 6.88
CA PHE A 334 -5.30 -31.74 5.46
C PHE A 334 -6.28 -32.89 5.24
N TRP A 335 -7.06 -32.79 4.16
CA TRP A 335 -8.02 -33.82 3.77
C TRP A 335 -7.42 -34.68 2.64
N TYR A 336 -7.00 -35.91 2.98
CA TYR A 336 -6.23 -36.77 2.06
C TYR A 336 -7.02 -37.35 0.88
N ASN A 337 -8.35 -37.49 0.99
CA ASN A 337 -9.15 -37.97 -0.17
C ASN A 337 -9.14 -36.96 -1.34
N LEU A 338 -8.65 -35.74 -1.15
CA LEU A 338 -8.55 -34.73 -2.21
C LEU A 338 -7.31 -34.91 -3.10
N THR A 339 -6.22 -35.48 -2.57
CA THR A 339 -4.89 -35.34 -3.20
C THR A 339 -4.27 -36.65 -3.66
N GLY A 340 -4.98 -37.78 -3.51
CA GLY A 340 -4.56 -39.09 -4.02
C GLY A 340 -3.37 -39.73 -3.29
N GLY A 341 -2.90 -39.13 -2.20
CA GLY A 341 -1.88 -39.64 -1.29
C GLY A 341 -2.33 -39.56 0.17
N ASP A 342 -1.63 -40.24 1.07
CA ASP A 342 -1.91 -40.21 2.52
C ASP A 342 -0.89 -39.34 3.28
N PHE A 343 -1.07 -39.22 4.60
CA PHE A 343 -0.15 -38.48 5.46
C PHE A 343 1.32 -38.93 5.30
N ASN A 344 1.55 -40.23 5.13
CA ASN A 344 2.90 -40.79 5.02
C ASN A 344 3.55 -40.49 3.68
N PHE A 345 2.76 -40.47 2.60
CA PHE A 345 3.20 -40.08 1.26
C PHE A 345 3.81 -38.67 1.29
N TYR A 346 3.11 -37.71 1.91
CA TYR A 346 3.60 -36.34 1.98
C TYR A 346 4.74 -36.19 3.00
N ASN A 347 4.77 -36.95 4.09
CA ASN A 347 5.76 -36.75 5.15
C ASN A 347 7.02 -37.64 5.05
N ASN A 348 7.41 -38.11 3.87
CA ASN A 348 8.69 -38.80 3.71
C ASN A 348 9.88 -37.84 3.99
N LYS A 349 10.90 -38.33 4.71
CA LYS A 349 12.06 -37.51 5.08
C LYS A 349 12.99 -37.33 3.88
N SER A 350 13.14 -36.09 3.46
CA SER A 350 14.15 -35.65 2.50
C SER A 350 15.05 -34.61 3.15
N ARG A 351 16.35 -34.65 2.83
CA ARG A 351 17.27 -33.56 3.15
C ARG A 351 17.79 -33.00 1.83
N PRO A 352 17.51 -31.72 1.51
CA PRO A 352 17.98 -31.14 0.27
C PRO A 352 19.50 -30.97 0.33
N ARG A 353 20.13 -30.86 -0.84
CA ARG A 353 21.50 -30.34 -0.91
C ARG A 353 21.49 -28.84 -0.64
N PHE A 354 22.25 -28.42 0.38
CA PHE A 354 22.45 -27.01 0.70
C PHE A 354 23.44 -26.36 -0.27
N LEU A 355 23.08 -25.19 -0.77
CA LEU A 355 23.88 -24.45 -1.73
C LEU A 355 25.22 -24.03 -1.12
N GLU A 356 25.26 -23.68 0.15
CA GLU A 356 26.50 -23.34 0.87
C GLU A 356 27.61 -24.39 0.70
N ASN A 357 27.25 -25.66 0.53
CA ASN A 357 28.19 -26.77 0.32
C ASN A 357 28.54 -27.02 -1.17
N LEU A 358 27.85 -26.34 -2.09
CA LEU A 358 27.93 -26.52 -3.54
C LEU A 358 28.43 -25.29 -4.30
N LEU A 359 28.62 -24.14 -3.64
CA LEU A 359 29.05 -22.88 -4.25
C LEU A 359 30.33 -23.04 -5.09
N ASP A 360 31.32 -23.80 -4.60
CA ASP A 360 32.60 -24.01 -5.29
C ASP A 360 32.58 -25.22 -6.26
N LYS A 361 31.45 -25.91 -6.38
CA LYS A 361 31.33 -27.18 -7.11
C LYS A 361 30.24 -27.13 -8.17
N LEU A 362 30.32 -26.13 -9.05
CA LEU A 362 29.39 -25.97 -10.18
C LEU A 362 29.22 -27.25 -11.02
N GLU A 363 30.29 -28.00 -11.28
CA GLU A 363 30.17 -29.25 -12.04
C GLU A 363 29.36 -30.32 -11.31
N GLU A 364 29.43 -30.37 -9.97
CA GLU A 364 28.62 -31.27 -9.15
C GLU A 364 27.17 -30.81 -9.06
N LEU A 365 26.96 -29.48 -9.02
CA LEU A 365 25.64 -28.86 -9.00
C LEU A 365 24.86 -29.15 -10.29
N PHE A 366 25.54 -29.09 -11.45
CA PHE A 366 24.96 -29.33 -12.77
C PHE A 366 25.19 -30.76 -13.31
N LYS A 367 25.61 -31.71 -12.47
CA LYS A 367 25.97 -33.08 -12.91
C LYS A 367 24.84 -33.78 -13.69
N ASP A 368 23.60 -33.45 -13.36
CA ASP A 368 22.39 -34.05 -13.94
C ASP A 368 21.89 -33.27 -15.17
N CYS A 369 22.55 -32.16 -15.52
CA CYS A 369 22.25 -31.31 -16.65
C CYS A 369 23.30 -31.42 -17.76
N ASN A 370 22.96 -30.91 -18.95
CA ASN A 370 23.94 -30.80 -20.03
C ASN A 370 25.04 -29.80 -19.65
N LYS A 371 26.33 -30.13 -19.87
CA LYS A 371 27.48 -29.25 -19.60
C LYS A 371 27.34 -27.86 -20.24
N SER A 372 26.65 -27.74 -21.38
CA SER A 372 26.36 -26.44 -22.01
C SER A 372 25.47 -25.53 -21.16
N MET A 373 24.72 -26.08 -20.19
CA MET A 373 23.89 -25.31 -19.26
C MET A 373 24.71 -24.47 -18.28
N ILE A 374 25.96 -24.88 -17.99
CA ILE A 374 26.86 -24.09 -17.13
C ILE A 374 27.11 -22.70 -17.73
N SER A 375 27.25 -22.62 -19.06
CA SER A 375 27.40 -21.35 -19.76
C SER A 375 26.07 -20.61 -19.92
N ALA A 376 24.96 -21.34 -20.08
CA ALA A 376 23.63 -20.76 -20.27
C ALA A 376 23.08 -20.07 -19.01
N PHE A 377 23.34 -20.63 -17.82
CA PHE A 377 22.84 -20.02 -16.58
C PHE A 377 23.55 -18.71 -16.26
N LYS A 378 24.86 -18.59 -16.54
CA LYS A 378 25.65 -17.36 -16.30
C LYS A 378 25.03 -16.16 -17.01
N ASN A 379 24.53 -16.39 -18.23
CA ASN A 379 23.82 -15.37 -19.00
C ASN A 379 22.39 -15.11 -18.51
N THR A 380 21.74 -16.10 -17.89
CA THR A 380 20.32 -16.03 -17.47
C THR A 380 20.15 -15.41 -16.09
N CYS A 381 20.99 -15.79 -15.12
CA CYS A 381 20.88 -15.42 -13.72
C CYS A 381 21.81 -14.27 -13.31
N GLN A 382 22.59 -13.71 -14.24
CA GLN A 382 23.66 -12.73 -13.99
C GLN A 382 24.83 -13.29 -13.13
N ASN A 383 26.04 -12.75 -13.31
CA ASN A 383 27.30 -13.37 -12.85
C ASN A 383 27.64 -13.18 -11.35
N SER A 384 26.73 -12.69 -10.51
CA SER A 384 27.05 -12.41 -9.10
C SER A 384 26.57 -13.52 -8.16
N TRP A 385 27.50 -14.14 -7.43
CA TRP A 385 27.24 -15.13 -6.38
C TRP A 385 26.79 -14.51 -5.07
N ASP A 386 26.98 -13.20 -4.88
CA ASP A 386 26.64 -12.52 -3.61
C ASP A 386 25.17 -12.11 -3.57
N ASN A 387 24.49 -12.08 -4.72
CA ASN A 387 23.06 -11.80 -4.78
C ASN A 387 22.25 -13.09 -4.59
N GLN A 388 21.50 -13.16 -3.49
CA GLN A 388 20.60 -14.28 -3.18
C GLN A 388 19.63 -14.57 -4.33
N THR A 389 19.19 -13.58 -5.11
CA THR A 389 18.31 -13.84 -6.26
C THR A 389 18.99 -14.66 -7.34
N ASN A 390 20.24 -14.34 -7.63
CA ASN A 390 21.02 -15.06 -8.62
C ASN A 390 21.25 -16.51 -8.15
N LYS A 391 21.45 -16.71 -6.84
CA LYS A 391 21.55 -18.04 -6.22
C LYS A 391 20.30 -18.89 -6.45
N GLU A 392 19.10 -18.37 -6.17
CA GLU A 392 17.84 -19.11 -6.38
C GLU A 392 17.62 -19.44 -7.87
N CYS A 393 17.91 -18.48 -8.76
CA CYS A 393 17.86 -18.71 -10.20
C CYS A 393 18.80 -19.85 -10.63
N MET A 394 20.06 -19.81 -10.21
CA MET A 394 21.07 -20.82 -10.56
C MET A 394 20.72 -22.20 -10.00
N LEU A 395 20.30 -22.26 -8.73
CA LEU A 395 19.85 -23.50 -8.08
C LEU A 395 18.69 -24.13 -8.84
N THR A 396 17.72 -23.32 -9.22
CA THR A 396 16.57 -23.80 -9.98
C THR A 396 17.02 -24.39 -11.31
N ILE A 397 17.88 -23.70 -12.07
CA ILE A 397 18.37 -24.23 -13.35
C ILE A 397 19.17 -25.51 -13.11
N ALA A 398 20.01 -25.57 -12.09
CA ALA A 398 20.79 -26.76 -11.77
C ALA A 398 19.93 -27.97 -11.41
N ARG A 399 18.85 -27.75 -10.68
CA ARG A 399 17.93 -28.80 -10.23
C ARG A 399 16.93 -29.23 -11.30
N THR A 400 16.61 -28.32 -12.23
CA THR A 400 15.53 -28.52 -13.21
C THR A 400 16.01 -28.68 -14.64
N CYS A 401 17.26 -28.34 -14.89
CA CYS A 401 17.83 -28.21 -16.22
C CYS A 401 16.97 -27.31 -17.14
N ASN A 402 16.30 -26.31 -16.58
CA ASN A 402 15.36 -25.45 -17.28
C ASN A 402 15.67 -23.96 -17.05
N THR A 403 16.28 -23.32 -18.06
CA THR A 403 16.64 -21.89 -18.02
C THR A 403 15.43 -20.96 -18.01
N THR A 404 14.31 -21.38 -18.61
CA THR A 404 13.06 -20.60 -18.62
C THR A 404 12.47 -20.52 -17.22
N LEU A 405 12.45 -21.65 -16.50
CA LEU A 405 11.98 -21.70 -15.12
C LEU A 405 12.91 -20.90 -14.18
N GLY A 406 14.23 -21.03 -14.33
CA GLY A 406 15.18 -20.24 -13.57
C GLY A 406 15.02 -18.73 -13.77
N LYS A 407 14.82 -18.28 -15.02
CA LYS A 407 14.55 -16.87 -15.31
C LYS A 407 13.24 -16.39 -14.68
N ALA A 408 12.19 -17.21 -14.72
CA ALA A 408 10.92 -16.88 -14.08
C ALA A 408 11.07 -16.68 -12.57
N ILE A 409 11.85 -17.53 -11.89
CA ILE A 409 12.15 -17.37 -10.46
C ILE A 409 12.96 -16.12 -10.19
N HIS A 410 13.99 -15.85 -11.00
CA HIS A 410 14.76 -14.60 -10.90
C HIS A 410 13.83 -13.39 -10.89
N GLU A 411 12.99 -13.27 -11.93
CA GLU A 411 12.06 -12.15 -12.06
C GLU A 411 11.05 -12.08 -10.90
N GLN A 412 10.59 -13.23 -10.39
CA GLN A 412 9.65 -13.29 -9.27
C GLN A 412 10.30 -12.86 -7.96
N VAL A 413 11.51 -13.33 -7.66
CA VAL A 413 12.26 -12.96 -6.45
C VAL A 413 12.60 -11.48 -6.45
N GLU A 414 13.03 -10.91 -7.59
CA GLU A 414 13.27 -9.46 -7.71
C GLU A 414 12.00 -8.65 -7.49
N ARG A 415 10.88 -9.05 -8.10
CA ARG A 415 9.59 -8.39 -7.88
C ARG A 415 9.23 -8.39 -6.39
N GLN A 416 9.29 -9.55 -5.73
CA GLN A 416 8.92 -9.65 -4.32
C GLN A 416 9.85 -8.84 -3.43
N ARG A 417 11.17 -8.85 -3.67
CA ARG A 417 12.10 -8.00 -2.90
C ARG A 417 11.84 -6.51 -3.07
N TYR A 418 11.56 -6.07 -4.31
CA TYR A 418 11.19 -4.68 -4.57
C TYR A 418 9.93 -4.29 -3.77
N GLU A 419 8.91 -5.14 -3.75
CA GLU A 419 7.69 -4.93 -2.97
C GLU A 419 7.95 -4.85 -1.46
N LEU A 420 8.86 -5.67 -0.92
CA LEU A 420 9.21 -5.64 0.51
C LEU A 420 9.96 -4.38 0.91
N GLN A 421 10.99 -4.01 0.13
CA GLN A 421 11.73 -2.77 0.36
C GLN A 421 10.80 -1.57 0.29
N ARG A 422 9.92 -1.56 -0.70
CA ARG A 422 8.91 -0.52 -0.85
C ARG A 422 7.94 -0.48 0.33
N LYS A 423 7.42 -1.62 0.80
CA LYS A 423 6.52 -1.66 1.98
C LYS A 423 7.20 -1.13 3.25
N SER A 424 8.50 -1.40 3.41
CA SER A 424 9.27 -0.90 4.55
C SER A 424 9.64 0.59 4.45
N ASN A 425 9.49 1.18 3.27
CA ASN A 425 9.83 2.57 3.02
C ASN A 425 8.68 3.51 3.41
N LYS A 426 9.02 4.62 4.06
CA LYS A 426 8.06 5.68 4.35
C LYS A 426 8.10 6.72 3.22
N PRO A 427 6.96 7.28 2.82
CA PRO A 427 6.95 8.31 1.79
C PRO A 427 7.79 9.52 2.24
N PRO A 428 8.39 10.25 1.29
CA PRO A 428 9.04 11.54 1.58
C PRO A 428 7.99 12.50 2.18
N THR A 429 8.43 13.46 2.97
CA THR A 429 7.52 14.44 3.61
C THR A 429 8.06 15.85 3.52
N PHE A 430 7.23 16.81 3.12
CA PHE A 430 7.55 18.22 3.23
C PHE A 430 7.54 18.64 4.69
N MET A 431 8.63 19.27 5.11
CA MET A 431 8.83 19.77 6.46
C MET A 431 8.08 21.09 6.65
N ALA A 432 7.81 21.45 7.92
CA ALA A 432 7.23 22.75 8.27
C ALA A 432 8.09 23.96 7.85
N SER A 433 9.35 23.74 7.45
CA SER A 433 10.21 24.78 6.86
C SER A 433 9.80 25.16 5.44
N MET A 434 9.02 24.32 4.75
CA MET A 434 8.48 24.63 3.43
C MET A 434 7.49 25.81 3.55
N PRO A 435 7.63 26.88 2.76
CA PRO A 435 6.74 28.03 2.85
C PRO A 435 5.30 27.64 2.47
N ASN A 436 4.31 28.13 3.22
CA ASN A 436 2.89 27.99 2.86
C ASN A 436 2.44 29.09 1.89
N GLU A 437 3.16 30.20 1.86
CA GLU A 437 2.89 31.33 0.97
C GLU A 437 4.18 31.99 0.51
N THR A 438 4.14 32.63 -0.64
CA THR A 438 5.22 33.48 -1.15
C THR A 438 4.64 34.68 -1.89
N THR A 439 5.36 35.80 -1.88
CA THR A 439 4.96 37.02 -2.59
C THR A 439 5.89 37.27 -3.77
N LEU A 440 5.30 37.47 -4.95
CA LEU A 440 6.02 37.72 -6.21
C LEU A 440 5.78 39.15 -6.69
N ILE A 441 6.86 39.80 -7.14
CA ILE A 441 6.87 41.21 -7.54
C ILE A 441 7.12 41.32 -9.04
N TYR A 442 6.18 41.92 -9.76
CA TYR A 442 6.12 41.94 -11.23
C TYR A 442 7.25 42.71 -11.92
N LYS A 443 7.53 43.97 -11.52
CA LYS A 443 8.42 44.86 -12.31
C LYS A 443 9.92 44.69 -12.01
N GLY A 444 10.32 43.67 -11.25
CA GLY A 444 11.68 43.52 -10.73
C GLY A 444 12.57 42.44 -11.34
N ASN A 445 12.15 41.69 -12.36
CA ASN A 445 12.78 40.39 -12.70
C ASN A 445 12.93 39.54 -11.44
N SER A 446 11.87 39.43 -10.64
CA SER A 446 11.91 38.64 -9.41
C SER A 446 12.12 37.17 -9.79
N SER A 447 13.08 36.54 -9.11
CA SER A 447 13.29 35.10 -9.19
C SER A 447 12.94 34.51 -7.84
N TRP A 448 12.08 33.51 -7.84
CA TRP A 448 11.84 32.70 -6.66
C TRP A 448 12.69 31.45 -6.78
N ILE A 449 13.66 31.34 -5.88
CA ILE A 449 14.58 30.21 -5.80
C ILE A 449 14.36 29.55 -4.44
N ILE A 450 14.10 28.24 -4.45
CA ILE A 450 13.98 27.43 -3.24
C ILE A 450 14.73 26.12 -3.46
N ASN A 451 15.55 25.74 -2.47
CA ASN A 451 16.19 24.43 -2.48
C ASN A 451 15.26 23.42 -1.83
N LEU A 452 14.54 22.64 -2.63
CA LEU A 452 13.50 21.72 -2.14
C LEU A 452 14.08 20.62 -1.24
N LEU A 453 15.36 20.27 -1.42
CA LEU A 453 16.06 19.28 -0.59
C LEU A 453 16.20 19.72 0.87
N ASP A 454 16.21 21.03 1.16
CA ASP A 454 16.29 21.56 2.53
C ASP A 454 14.93 21.51 3.25
N HIS A 455 13.86 21.19 2.52
CA HIS A 455 12.48 21.21 2.98
C HIS A 455 11.81 19.84 2.91
N VAL A 456 12.55 18.78 2.60
CA VAL A 456 12.01 17.42 2.53
C VAL A 456 12.78 16.50 3.47
N GLN A 457 12.01 15.70 4.23
CA GLN A 457 12.51 14.61 5.03
C GLN A 457 12.14 13.28 4.37
N ASP A 458 13.16 12.46 4.14
CA ASP A 458 13.03 11.08 3.65
C ASP A 458 14.04 10.21 4.41
N GLU A 459 13.62 9.02 4.85
CA GLU A 459 14.48 8.13 5.65
C GLU A 459 15.61 7.50 4.82
N ASN A 460 15.40 7.32 3.51
CA ASN A 460 16.35 6.65 2.61
C ASN A 460 17.19 7.62 1.76
N ARG A 461 16.82 8.90 1.66
CA ARG A 461 17.53 10.05 1.03
C ARG A 461 18.11 9.80 -0.38
N THR A 462 17.74 8.73 -1.05
CA THR A 462 18.23 8.38 -2.39
C THR A 462 17.09 8.42 -3.41
N GLY A 463 17.39 8.96 -4.60
CA GLY A 463 16.46 8.92 -5.73
C GLY A 463 15.28 9.90 -5.66
N LEU A 464 15.37 10.97 -4.85
CA LEU A 464 14.32 11.99 -4.81
C LEU A 464 14.15 12.68 -6.18
N ARG A 465 12.92 12.72 -6.68
CA ARG A 465 12.50 13.47 -7.87
C ARG A 465 11.46 14.50 -7.48
N PHE A 466 11.53 15.68 -8.07
CA PHE A 466 10.58 16.76 -7.80
C PHE A 466 9.86 17.16 -9.09
N GLU A 467 8.56 17.41 -8.96
CA GLU A 467 7.70 17.96 -9.99
C GLU A 467 6.92 19.14 -9.44
N VAL A 468 6.40 19.97 -10.34
CA VAL A 468 5.69 21.20 -9.99
C VAL A 468 4.51 21.41 -10.93
N ALA A 469 3.38 21.82 -10.36
CA ALA A 469 2.17 22.13 -11.10
C ALA A 469 1.67 23.57 -10.79
N PRO A 470 1.23 24.33 -11.81
CA PRO A 470 1.22 23.97 -13.22
C PRO A 470 2.63 23.90 -13.81
N ASN A 471 2.82 23.01 -14.81
CA ASN A 471 4.09 22.92 -15.53
C ASN A 471 4.20 24.10 -16.50
N LEU A 472 5.16 24.97 -16.27
CA LEU A 472 5.37 26.22 -17.01
C LEU A 472 6.81 26.25 -17.52
N ASP A 473 7.01 26.70 -18.76
CA ASP A 473 8.34 26.76 -19.39
C ASP A 473 9.34 27.63 -18.61
N GLU A 474 8.84 28.61 -17.84
CA GLU A 474 9.64 29.49 -16.99
C GLU A 474 10.06 28.85 -15.66
N ILE A 475 9.51 27.69 -15.31
CA ILE A 475 9.83 26.95 -14.09
C ILE A 475 10.86 25.87 -14.41
N LYS A 476 11.95 25.86 -13.64
CA LYS A 476 13.00 24.85 -13.74
C LYS A 476 13.28 24.25 -12.38
N ILE A 477 13.34 22.93 -12.33
CA ILE A 477 13.88 22.19 -11.19
C ILE A 477 15.15 21.49 -11.68
N VAL A 478 16.30 21.86 -11.13
CA VAL A 478 17.59 21.25 -11.46
C VAL A 478 18.29 20.83 -10.17
N GLY A 479 18.53 19.52 -10.01
CA GLY A 479 19.21 18.99 -8.83
C GLY A 479 18.47 19.28 -7.51
N GLY A 480 17.13 19.34 -7.52
CA GLY A 480 16.32 19.69 -6.35
C GLY A 480 16.17 21.18 -6.08
N VAL A 481 16.83 22.05 -6.84
CA VAL A 481 16.65 23.51 -6.75
C VAL A 481 15.55 23.93 -7.71
N PHE A 482 14.45 24.44 -7.17
CA PHE A 482 13.43 25.13 -7.93
C PHE A 482 13.87 26.56 -8.19
N ASN A 483 13.75 26.98 -9.45
CA ASN A 483 13.94 28.35 -9.87
C ASN A 483 12.80 28.73 -10.80
N TRP A 484 12.06 29.76 -10.40
CA TRP A 484 11.09 30.42 -11.24
C TRP A 484 11.49 31.87 -11.43
N THR A 485 11.78 32.24 -12.69
CA THR A 485 11.96 33.64 -13.07
C THR A 485 10.63 34.18 -13.54
N VAL A 486 10.09 35.13 -12.78
CA VAL A 486 8.79 35.74 -13.06
C VAL A 486 8.96 36.69 -14.25
N GLY A 487 8.63 36.20 -15.45
CA GLY A 487 8.68 36.95 -16.70
C GLY A 487 7.35 37.62 -17.09
N THR A 488 7.23 38.08 -18.34
CA THR A 488 6.00 38.66 -18.91
C THR A 488 4.83 37.67 -19.04
N ALA A 489 5.03 36.39 -18.67
CA ALA A 489 4.08 35.30 -18.78
C ALA A 489 2.91 35.34 -17.78
N LEU A 490 2.97 36.19 -16.74
CA LEU A 490 1.89 36.34 -15.76
C LEU A 490 0.55 36.77 -16.38
N ARG A 491 0.53 37.46 -17.53
CA ARG A 491 -0.71 37.80 -18.25
C ARG A 491 -1.43 36.58 -18.86
N ARG A 492 -0.76 35.43 -18.95
CA ARG A 492 -1.30 34.18 -19.53
C ARG A 492 -1.60 33.10 -18.49
N MET A 493 -1.25 33.31 -17.23
CA MET A 493 -1.44 32.32 -16.18
C MET A 493 -2.87 32.41 -15.63
N ASN A 494 -3.73 31.55 -16.15
CA ASN A 494 -4.97 31.19 -15.46
C ASN A 494 -4.60 30.16 -14.37
N LEU A 495 -3.91 30.62 -13.31
CA LEU A 495 -3.73 29.82 -12.10
C LEU A 495 -5.13 29.67 -11.51
N SER A 496 -5.75 28.51 -11.71
CA SER A 496 -7.11 28.25 -11.27
C SER A 496 -7.32 28.51 -9.77
N ASP A 497 -6.24 28.49 -8.97
CA ASP A 497 -6.27 28.65 -7.50
C ASP A 497 -5.09 29.48 -6.92
N ASN A 498 -4.45 30.38 -7.68
CA ASN A 498 -3.29 31.20 -7.23
C ASN A 498 -2.24 30.44 -6.39
N SER A 499 -1.98 29.18 -6.74
CA SER A 499 -1.11 28.31 -5.97
C SER A 499 -0.21 27.49 -6.86
N ILE A 500 1.00 27.22 -6.37
CA ILE A 500 1.95 26.29 -6.97
C ILE A 500 2.00 25.04 -6.10
N ARG A 501 1.85 23.88 -6.74
CA ARG A 501 1.94 22.58 -6.06
C ARG A 501 3.28 21.94 -6.35
N PHE A 502 4.02 21.63 -5.31
CA PHE A 502 5.24 20.83 -5.39
C PHE A 502 4.90 19.38 -5.08
N VAL A 503 5.40 18.48 -5.91
CA VAL A 503 5.28 17.03 -5.68
C VAL A 503 6.70 16.47 -5.56
N VAL A 504 6.97 15.78 -4.46
CA VAL A 504 8.21 15.03 -4.28
C VAL A 504 7.92 13.55 -4.41
N TYR A 505 8.78 12.83 -5.12
CA TYR A 505 8.77 11.38 -5.30
C TYR A 505 10.05 10.81 -4.71
N ASP A 506 9.97 9.63 -4.12
CA ASP A 506 11.16 8.82 -3.82
C ASP A 506 11.48 7.83 -4.95
N GLN A 507 12.50 6.99 -4.71
CA GLN A 507 12.93 5.93 -5.61
C GLN A 507 11.87 4.84 -5.87
N PHE A 508 10.82 4.76 -5.06
CA PHE A 508 9.70 3.83 -5.18
C PHE A 508 8.44 4.48 -5.76
N ASN A 509 8.53 5.75 -6.21
CA ASN A 509 7.41 6.60 -6.64
C ASN A 509 6.36 6.85 -5.56
N MET A 510 6.68 6.74 -4.27
CA MET A 510 5.82 7.27 -3.22
C MET A 510 5.96 8.78 -3.16
N THR A 511 4.86 9.47 -2.85
CA THR A 511 4.80 10.92 -3.02
C THR A 511 4.30 11.68 -1.81
N ASP A 512 4.79 12.92 -1.73
CA ASP A 512 4.15 13.97 -0.95
C ASP A 512 3.92 15.22 -1.80
N THR A 513 2.91 15.99 -1.44
CA THR A 513 2.48 17.18 -2.17
C THR A 513 2.27 18.34 -1.20
N HIS A 514 2.88 19.47 -1.51
CA HIS A 514 2.73 20.72 -0.78
C HIS A 514 2.28 21.85 -1.70
N SER A 515 1.31 22.63 -1.26
CA SER A 515 0.77 23.76 -2.04
C SER A 515 1.23 25.07 -1.42
N VAL A 516 1.83 25.93 -2.23
CA VAL A 516 2.26 27.27 -1.84
C VAL A 516 1.33 28.29 -2.46
N ARG A 517 0.67 29.09 -1.61
CA ARG A 517 -0.16 30.21 -2.04
C ARG A 517 0.73 31.31 -2.60
N ILE A 518 0.39 31.82 -3.78
CA ILE A 518 1.12 32.88 -4.46
C ILE A 518 0.36 34.19 -4.26
N ARG A 519 1.01 35.13 -3.56
CA ARG A 519 0.57 36.51 -3.49
C ARG A 519 1.28 37.33 -4.55
N TYR A 520 0.54 38.15 -5.28
CA TYR A 520 1.03 38.90 -6.41
C TYR A 520 1.05 40.39 -6.12
N CYS A 521 2.16 41.06 -6.44
CA CYS A 521 2.22 42.51 -6.50
C CYS A 521 2.65 43.02 -7.88
N GLY A 522 1.77 43.82 -8.49
CA GLY A 522 1.97 44.42 -9.81
C GLY A 522 2.55 45.84 -9.81
N CYS A 523 2.91 46.40 -8.65
CA CYS A 523 3.27 47.81 -8.50
C CYS A 523 4.64 48.17 -9.11
N GLU A 524 4.82 49.47 -9.41
CA GLU A 524 6.11 50.02 -9.86
C GLU A 524 7.17 50.00 -8.79
N ASP A 525 6.78 50.35 -7.56
CA ASP A 525 7.61 50.26 -6.39
C ASP A 525 7.07 49.10 -5.51
N PRO A 526 7.87 48.10 -5.15
CA PRO A 526 7.45 47.01 -4.28
C PRO A 526 6.97 47.49 -2.90
N SER A 527 7.38 48.68 -2.47
CA SER A 527 6.91 49.29 -1.21
C SER A 527 5.48 49.85 -1.30
N ASP A 528 4.89 49.93 -2.49
CA ASP A 528 3.53 50.43 -2.72
C ASP A 528 2.47 49.31 -2.80
N CYS A 529 2.85 48.05 -2.55
CA CYS A 529 1.93 46.92 -2.52
C CYS A 529 1.12 46.91 -1.20
N GLU A 530 -0.20 47.05 -1.27
CA GLU A 530 -1.11 46.91 -0.13
C GLU A 530 -2.09 45.75 -0.37
N PHE A 531 -2.07 44.73 0.49
CA PHE A 531 -3.09 43.69 0.55
C PHE A 531 -4.18 44.16 1.51
N GLN A 532 -5.44 44.24 1.06
CA GLN A 532 -6.51 44.78 1.91
C GLN A 532 -6.91 43.81 3.02
N ASN A 533 -6.82 42.50 2.76
CA ASN A 533 -7.07 41.42 3.70
C ASN A 533 -5.98 40.34 3.60
N ASP A 534 -5.89 39.51 4.65
CA ASP A 534 -5.01 38.33 4.65
C ASP A 534 -5.38 37.30 3.56
N ASP A 535 -6.63 37.36 3.07
CA ASP A 535 -7.16 36.50 2.02
C ASP A 535 -7.01 37.07 0.60
N ASP A 536 -6.39 38.23 0.42
CA ASP A 536 -6.18 38.78 -0.91
C ASP A 536 -4.93 38.19 -1.55
N ASP A 537 -5.10 37.57 -2.72
CA ASP A 537 -3.98 37.07 -3.52
C ASP A 537 -3.30 38.17 -4.34
N ASN A 538 -3.98 39.30 -4.55
CA ASN A 538 -3.49 40.41 -5.36
C ASN A 538 -3.37 41.67 -4.50
N ALA A 539 -2.18 42.27 -4.47
CA ALA A 539 -1.99 43.57 -3.86
C ALA A 539 -2.52 44.68 -4.78
N GLU A 540 -3.21 45.65 -4.19
CA GLU A 540 -3.49 46.93 -4.82
C GLU A 540 -2.28 47.86 -4.68
N CYS A 541 -2.06 48.71 -5.68
CA CYS A 541 -0.97 49.65 -5.65
C CYS A 541 -1.37 50.98 -5.04
N LYS A 542 -0.54 51.46 -4.10
CA LYS A 542 -0.65 52.81 -3.57
C LYS A 542 -0.18 53.83 -4.61
N CYS A 543 -1.12 54.39 -5.36
CA CYS A 543 -0.80 55.37 -6.40
C CYS A 543 -0.28 56.67 -5.78
N ARG A 544 1.05 56.83 -5.71
CA ARG A 544 1.70 58.07 -5.24
C ARG A 544 1.40 59.27 -6.14
N ASN A 545 1.12 59.02 -7.42
CA ASN A 545 0.74 60.04 -8.39
C ASN A 545 -0.79 60.16 -8.48
N ARG A 546 -1.31 61.38 -8.25
CA ARG A 546 -2.75 61.69 -8.24
C ARG A 546 -3.41 61.61 -9.62
N PHE A 547 -2.61 61.54 -10.68
CA PHE A 547 -3.09 61.46 -12.06
C PHE A 547 -3.20 60.02 -12.58
N VAL A 548 -2.99 59.02 -11.72
CA VAL A 548 -3.17 57.61 -12.08
C VAL A 548 -4.06 56.91 -11.05
N GLU A 549 -4.82 55.94 -11.53
CA GLU A 549 -5.77 55.12 -10.79
C GLU A 549 -5.79 53.69 -11.35
N GLY A 550 -6.62 52.83 -10.78
CA GLY A 550 -6.66 51.41 -11.10
C GLY A 550 -5.84 50.57 -10.13
N LEU A 551 -6.10 49.25 -10.16
CA LEU A 551 -5.50 48.27 -9.25
C LEU A 551 -3.95 48.31 -9.27
N PHE A 552 -3.36 48.69 -10.41
CA PHE A 552 -1.91 48.77 -10.60
C PHE A 552 -1.40 50.18 -10.96
N CYS A 553 -2.20 51.23 -10.71
CA CYS A 553 -1.88 52.62 -11.08
C CYS A 553 -1.58 52.81 -12.58
N ASP A 554 -2.24 52.02 -13.43
CA ASP A 554 -2.02 51.95 -14.87
C ASP A 554 -3.04 52.76 -15.69
N HIS A 555 -4.12 53.22 -15.07
CA HIS A 555 -5.08 54.11 -15.71
C HIS A 555 -4.74 55.57 -15.42
N LYS A 556 -4.51 56.38 -16.45
CA LYS A 556 -4.41 57.83 -16.26
C LYS A 556 -5.79 58.38 -15.94
N ARG A 557 -5.92 59.07 -14.80
CA ARG A 557 -7.10 59.89 -14.51
C ARG A 557 -7.21 60.98 -15.56
N ASP A 558 -8.41 61.18 -16.10
CA ASP A 558 -8.70 62.36 -16.90
C ASP A 558 -8.85 63.55 -15.94
N PRO A 559 -7.91 64.52 -15.92
CA PRO A 559 -8.01 65.67 -15.02
C PRO A 559 -9.29 66.48 -15.30
N CYS A 560 -9.88 66.30 -16.47
CA CYS A 560 -11.07 66.99 -16.96
C CYS A 560 -12.40 66.36 -16.54
N SER A 561 -12.40 65.12 -16.01
CA SER A 561 -13.63 64.45 -15.56
C SER A 561 -13.96 64.71 -14.09
N GLU A 562 -12.96 64.96 -13.24
CA GLU A 562 -13.16 65.21 -11.80
C GLU A 562 -13.24 66.70 -11.41
N TYR A 563 -12.66 67.60 -12.22
CA TYR A 563 -12.66 69.03 -11.94
C TYR A 563 -13.56 69.79 -12.92
N VAL A 564 -14.65 70.36 -12.39
CA VAL A 564 -15.45 71.34 -13.14
C VAL A 564 -14.54 72.55 -13.40
N CYS A 565 -14.09 72.70 -14.65
CA CYS A 565 -13.35 73.88 -15.07
C CYS A 565 -14.19 75.14 -14.80
N TYR A 566 -13.57 76.21 -14.32
CA TYR A 566 -14.26 77.48 -14.17
C TYR A 566 -14.82 77.92 -15.53
N LYS A 567 -15.97 78.59 -15.50
CA LYS A 567 -16.72 78.98 -16.70
C LYS A 567 -15.81 79.79 -17.63
N ASN A 568 -15.47 79.21 -18.79
CA ASN A 568 -14.61 79.67 -19.89
C ASN A 568 -13.20 79.05 -20.01
N ASP A 569 -12.80 78.10 -19.17
CA ASP A 569 -11.57 77.34 -19.37
C ASP A 569 -11.83 75.98 -20.04
N THR A 570 -11.13 75.70 -21.13
CA THR A 570 -11.07 74.35 -21.73
C THR A 570 -9.99 73.54 -21.03
N CYS A 571 -10.36 72.42 -20.43
CA CYS A 571 -9.40 71.51 -19.81
C CYS A 571 -8.34 71.06 -20.83
N ASN A 572 -7.08 71.35 -20.54
CA ASN A 572 -5.96 71.03 -21.42
C ASN A 572 -5.33 69.71 -20.99
N LYS A 573 -5.36 68.70 -21.86
CA LYS A 573 -4.92 67.32 -21.56
C LYS A 573 -3.41 67.09 -21.67
N THR A 574 -2.62 68.14 -21.88
CA THR A 574 -1.17 68.07 -22.09
C THR A 574 -0.41 68.48 -20.83
N TYR A 575 -0.28 67.55 -19.89
CA TYR A 575 0.84 67.47 -18.95
C TYR A 575 1.19 66.02 -18.63
#